data_AF-A0A0F9BJT7-F1
#
_entry.id   AF-A0A0F9BJT7-F1
#
_cell.length_a   1.000
_cell.length_b   1.000
_cell.length_c   1.000
_cell.angle_alpha   90.00
_cell.angle_beta   90.00
_cell.angle_gamma   90.00
#
_symmetry.space_group_name_H-M   'P 1'
#
loop_
_entity.id
_entity.type
_entity.pdbx_description
1 polymer ?
#
loop_
_entity_poly.entity_id
_entity_poly.type
_entity_poly.pdbx_seq_one_letter_code
_entity_poly.pdbx_strand_id
1 'polypeptide(L)' 'MHYLCIEADNGDLVDLIALCSDFCARRYALLTGVPYHGWNGCHELEFTQPCEQCGTTMMGIQA' A
#
# COMPACT_ATOMS: atom_id res chain seq x y z
N MET A 1 -3.79 3.58 7.15
CA MET A 1 -3.42 2.71 6.02
C MET A 1 -2.09 3.23 5.43
N HIS A 2 -1.37 2.39 4.67
CA HIS A 2 -0.05 2.63 4.07
C HIS A 2 -0.09 2.28 2.57
N TYR A 3 0.52 3.11 1.72
CA TYR A 3 0.67 2.85 0.29
C TYR A 3 2.11 2.51 -0.07
N LEU A 4 2.28 1.42 -0.82
CA LEU A 4 3.53 1.14 -1.53
C LEU A 4 3.39 1.61 -2.98
N CYS A 5 4.23 2.57 -3.39
CA CYS A 5 4.24 3.07 -4.76
C CYS A 5 4.96 2.11 -5.69
N ILE A 6 4.38 1.87 -6.88
CA ILE A 6 5.06 1.24 -8.00
C ILE A 6 5.37 2.35 -9.00
N GLU A 7 6.64 2.62 -9.20
CA GLU A 7 7.14 3.69 -10.07
C GLU A 7 7.83 3.09 -11.29
N ALA A 8 7.68 3.75 -12.44
CA ALA A 8 8.45 3.43 -13.65
C ALA A 8 9.87 3.98 -13.55
N ASP A 9 10.77 3.53 -14.43
CA ASP A 9 12.18 3.94 -14.44
C ASP A 9 12.39 5.47 -14.62
N ASN A 10 11.39 6.17 -15.17
CA ASN A 10 11.40 7.63 -15.32
C ASN A 10 10.88 8.39 -14.08
N GLY A 11 10.49 7.68 -13.02
CA GLY A 11 9.92 8.24 -11.79
C GLY A 11 8.41 8.47 -11.84
N ASP A 12 7.72 8.10 -12.92
CA ASP A 12 6.27 8.23 -12.98
C ASP A 12 5.60 7.16 -12.10
N LEU A 13 4.59 7.56 -11.32
CA LEU A 13 3.78 6.64 -10.53
C LEU A 13 2.88 5.81 -11.46
N VAL A 14 3.05 4.49 -11.41
CA VAL A 14 2.27 3.52 -12.19
C VAL A 14 1.09 2.99 -11.37
N ASP A 15 1.31 2.67 -10.10
CA ASP A 15 0.28 2.07 -9.25
C ASP A 15 0.55 2.30 -7.74
N LEU A 16 -0.46 2.06 -6.90
CA LEU A 16 -0.42 2.16 -5.45
C LEU A 16 -1.00 0.90 -4.80
N ILE A 17 -0.19 0.17 -4.03
CA ILE A 17 -0.63 -1.00 -3.29
C ILE A 17 -1.11 -0.56 -1.89
N ALA A 18 -2.38 -0.81 -1.58
CA ALA A 18 -2.98 -0.45 -0.30
C ALA A 18 -2.73 -1.51 0.78
N LEU A 19 -2.13 -1.10 1.90
CA LEU A 19 -1.67 -1.98 2.98
C LEU A 19 -2.08 -1.45 4.35
N CYS A 20 -2.43 -2.34 5.28
CA CYS A 20 -3.01 -1.91 6.55
C CYS A 20 -2.00 -1.23 7.49
N SER A 21 -0.70 -1.48 7.30
CA SER A 21 0.38 -1.05 8.20
C SER A 21 1.74 -1.02 7.52
N ASP A 22 2.67 -0.29 8.13
CA ASP A 22 4.10 -0.26 7.75
C ASP A 22 4.73 -1.67 7.72
N PHE A 23 4.32 -2.54 8.65
CA PHE A 23 4.75 -3.93 8.69
C PHE A 23 4.33 -4.69 7.42
N CYS A 24 3.07 -4.52 6.99
CA CYS A 24 2.58 -5.14 5.76
C CYS A 24 3.28 -4.56 4.52
N ALA A 25 3.56 -3.25 4.50
CA ALA A 25 4.34 -2.62 3.44
C ALA A 25 5.74 -3.22 3.28
N ARG A 26 6.50 -3.31 4.38
CA ARG A 26 7.84 -3.92 4.36
C ARG A 26 7.82 -5.39 3.94
N ARG A 27 6.84 -6.15 4.43
CA ARG A 27 6.71 -7.57 4.09
C ARG A 27 6.33 -7.77 2.63
N TYR A 28 5.40 -6.97 2.11
CA TYR A 28 4.98 -7.03 0.72
C TYR A 28 6.15 -6.68 -0.22
N ALA A 29 6.87 -5.60 0.08
CA ALA A 29 8.07 -5.20 -0.65
C ALA A 29 9.12 -6.33 -0.72
N LEU A 30 9.39 -6.98 0.42
CA LEU A 30 10.34 -8.10 0.49
C LEU A 30 9.91 -9.30 -0.37
N LEU A 31 8.62 -9.61 -0.42
CA LEU A 31 8.09 -10.78 -1.13
C LEU A 31 7.93 -10.54 -2.64
N THR A 32 7.63 -9.31 -3.05
CA THR A 32 7.32 -8.96 -4.44
C THR A 32 8.48 -8.31 -5.19
N GLY A 33 9.50 -7.84 -4.46
CA GLY A 33 10.62 -7.10 -5.04
C GLY A 33 10.30 -5.62 -5.32
N VAL A 34 9.08 -5.15 -5.02
CA VAL A 34 8.75 -3.73 -5.11
C VAL A 34 9.55 -2.96 -4.05
N PRO A 35 10.27 -1.89 -4.41
CA PRO A 35 11.08 -1.16 -3.44
C PRO A 35 10.25 -0.52 -2.31
N TYR A 36 10.76 -0.64 -1.09
CA TYR A 36 10.17 0.04 0.07
C TYR A 36 10.83 1.40 0.26
N HIS A 37 10.16 2.47 -0.20
CA HIS A 37 10.65 3.85 -0.11
C HIS A 37 10.42 4.53 1.26
N GLY A 38 10.08 3.76 2.30
CA GLY A 38 9.80 4.27 3.64
C GLY A 38 8.31 4.37 3.96
N TRP A 39 8.00 5.06 5.07
CA TRP A 39 6.62 5.19 5.54
C TRP A 39 5.87 6.16 4.62
N ASN A 40 4.86 5.64 3.90
CA ASN A 40 3.84 6.44 3.21
C ASN A 40 2.43 6.04 3.70
N GLY A 41 1.93 6.65 4.77
CA GLY A 41 0.75 6.17 5.47
C GLY A 41 -0.03 7.27 6.16
N CYS A 42 -0.97 6.87 7.02
CA CYS A 42 -2.04 7.75 7.54
C CYS A 42 -2.98 8.27 6.44
N HIS A 43 -3.05 7.54 5.33
CA HIS A 43 -4.02 7.80 4.27
C HIS A 43 -5.38 7.24 4.64
N GLU A 44 -6.40 7.98 4.26
CA GLU A 44 -7.80 7.56 4.27
C GLU A 44 -8.11 6.81 2.97
N LEU A 45 -8.93 5.77 3.07
CA LEU A 45 -9.42 5.04 1.91
C LEU A 45 -10.74 5.64 1.45
N GLU A 46 -10.94 5.79 0.15
CA GLU A 46 -12.28 6.14 -0.36
C GLU A 46 -13.26 4.99 -0.11
N PHE A 47 -12.89 3.77 -0.53
CA PHE A 47 -13.72 2.57 -0.40
C PHE A 47 -13.08 1.52 0.52
N THR A 48 -13.93 0.74 1.19
CA THR A 48 -13.48 -0.40 1.98
C THR A 48 -12.84 -1.46 1.08
N GLN A 49 -11.60 -1.84 1.40
CA GLN A 49 -10.86 -2.84 0.62
C GLN A 49 -9.94 -3.69 1.52
N PRO A 50 -9.59 -4.93 1.10
CA PRO A 50 -8.69 -5.77 1.87
C PRO A 50 -7.24 -5.26 1.76
N CYS A 51 -6.44 -5.51 2.80
CA CYS A 51 -5.00 -5.33 2.75
C CYS A 51 -4.37 -6.35 1.80
N GLU A 52 -3.61 -5.88 0.81
CA GLU A 52 -2.99 -6.73 -0.22
C GLU A 52 -1.97 -7.75 0.33
N GLN A 53 -1.46 -7.54 1.56
CA GLN A 53 -0.52 -8.46 2.20
C GLN A 53 -1.17 -9.47 3.15
N CYS A 54 -2.16 -9.05 3.96
CA CYS A 54 -2.69 -9.87 5.06
C CYS A 54 -4.20 -10.14 4.97
N GLY A 55 -4.89 -9.56 3.99
CA GLY A 55 -6.32 -9.72 3.78
C GLY A 55 -7.22 -9.01 4.80
N THR A 56 -6.66 -8.35 5.82
CA THR A 56 -7.45 -7.58 6.79
C THR A 56 -8.24 -6.48 6.09
N THR A 57 -9.54 -6.39 6.38
CA THR A 57 -10.40 -5.33 5.87
C THR A 57 -9.94 -3.96 6.38
N MET A 58 -9.67 -3.05 5.47
CA MET A 58 -9.38 -1.66 5.75
C MET A 58 -10.61 -0.83 5.39
N MET A 59 -11.15 -0.10 6.36
CA MET A 59 -12.40 0.65 6.20
C MET A 59 -12.16 1.91 5.37
N GLY A 60 -13.01 2.12 4.37
CA GLY A 60 -13.12 3.36 3.61
C GLY A 60 -14.01 4.39 4.30
N ILE A 61 -13.93 5.64 3.83
CA ILE A 61 -14.79 6.74 4.27
C ILE A 61 -16.15 6.72 3.57
N GLN A 62 -16.24 6.09 2.39
CA GLN A 62 -17.50 5.81 1.70
C GLN A 62 -17.95 4.38 2.02
N ALA A 63 -19.26 4.24 2.23
CA ALA A 63 -19.93 3.00 2.63
C ALA A 63 -20.33 2.14 1.43
#